data_AF-A0A5J4PT28-F1
#
_entry.id   AF-A0A5J4PT28-F1
#
_cell.length_a   1.000
_cell.length_b   1.000
_cell.length_c   1.000
_cell.angle_alpha   90.00
_cell.angle_beta   90.00
_cell.angle_gamma   90.00
#
_symmetry.space_group_name_H-M   'P 1'
#
loop_
_entity.id
_entity.type
_entity.pdbx_description
1 polymer ?
#
loop_
_entity_poly.entity_id
_entity_poly.type
_entity_poly.pdbx_seq_one_letter_code
_entity_poly.pdbx_strand_id
1 'polypeptide(L)'
;MSANELYHPRKSSLKDAIVNFGDFCSGVVVSEEGLVFTNHHCGFNSIQQHSSLENDYIKNGFIARNRSEELPNPELYVRFLLRTENVSLRVLKSVRPAMTEKERAAVVDSVMYIIQNEVSETDSTLIGIVDAYYSGNEFWLSVYRDFNDVRLVFAPPSSVGKFGWDTDNWMWPRHTGDFCIFRIYADKNNQPADYSDNNIPYRPPYVVPISLEGYEEGSFCMTLGYPGSTERYLSSFGIEEMMNNRNQAIID
;
A
#
# COMPACT_ATOMS: atom_id res chain seq x y z
N MET A 1 -23.24 -4.53 -3.83
CA MET A 1 -22.02 -5.35 -3.79
C MET A 1 -22.11 -6.29 -2.59
N SER A 2 -21.87 -7.57 -2.79
CA SER A 2 -21.85 -8.62 -1.77
C SER A 2 -20.47 -8.75 -1.12
N ALA A 3 -20.39 -9.43 0.03
CA ALA A 3 -19.12 -9.67 0.71
C ALA A 3 -18.09 -10.39 -0.18
N ASN A 4 -18.52 -11.32 -1.03
CA ASN A 4 -17.65 -12.06 -1.94
C ASN A 4 -17.15 -11.20 -3.12
N GLU A 5 -17.86 -10.14 -3.49
CA GLU A 5 -17.38 -9.18 -4.49
C GLU A 5 -16.35 -8.23 -3.88
N LEU A 6 -16.40 -8.00 -2.56
CA LEU A 6 -15.40 -7.21 -1.83
C LEU A 6 -14.10 -8.00 -1.59
N TYR A 7 -14.24 -9.20 -1.03
CA TYR A 7 -13.12 -10.08 -0.71
C TYR A 7 -13.50 -11.54 -0.96
N HIS A 8 -12.72 -12.22 -1.80
CA HIS A 8 -12.80 -13.66 -1.94
C HIS A 8 -11.39 -14.28 -2.01
N PRO A 9 -11.08 -15.33 -1.23
CA PRO A 9 -9.70 -15.85 -1.12
C PRO A 9 -9.23 -16.65 -2.35
N ARG A 10 -10.12 -16.98 -3.28
CA ARG A 10 -9.83 -17.86 -4.44
C ARG A 10 -10.33 -17.35 -5.79
N LYS A 11 -11.15 -16.29 -5.79
CA LYS A 11 -11.80 -15.76 -6.98
C LYS A 11 -11.51 -14.27 -7.02
N SER A 12 -11.49 -13.74 -8.22
CA SER A 12 -11.33 -12.31 -8.45
C SER A 12 -12.41 -11.52 -7.69
N SER A 13 -12.00 -10.48 -6.98
CA SER A 13 -12.82 -9.59 -6.16
C SER A 13 -12.17 -8.20 -6.11
N LEU A 14 -12.84 -7.22 -5.51
CA LEU A 14 -12.33 -5.85 -5.40
C LEU A 14 -10.94 -5.78 -4.75
N LYS A 15 -10.64 -6.67 -3.78
CA LYS A 15 -9.29 -6.76 -3.17
C LYS A 15 -8.16 -6.87 -4.19
N ASP A 16 -8.41 -7.53 -5.32
CA ASP A 16 -7.39 -7.85 -6.33
C ASP A 16 -7.02 -6.64 -7.21
N ALA A 17 -7.71 -5.51 -7.01
CA ALA A 17 -7.33 -4.22 -7.60
C ALA A 17 -6.90 -3.18 -6.55
N ILE A 18 -7.03 -3.45 -5.25
CA ILE A 18 -6.51 -2.57 -4.20
C ILE A 18 -5.11 -3.02 -3.85
N VAL A 19 -4.16 -2.09 -3.92
CA VAL A 19 -2.74 -2.41 -3.75
C VAL A 19 -2.09 -1.62 -2.63
N ASN A 20 -1.15 -2.25 -1.96
CA ASN A 20 -0.17 -1.54 -1.15
C ASN A 20 0.89 -1.00 -2.11
N PHE A 21 1.18 0.29 -2.01
CA PHE A 21 2.10 1.01 -2.88
C PHE A 21 3.33 1.41 -2.06
N GLY A 22 4.44 0.69 -2.27
CA GLY A 22 5.74 0.94 -1.63
C GLY A 22 5.78 0.77 -0.11
N ASP A 23 4.81 0.08 0.51
CA ASP A 23 4.59 -0.07 1.96
C ASP A 23 4.05 1.14 2.72
N PHE A 24 4.01 2.32 2.09
CA PHE A 24 3.62 3.56 2.76
C PHE A 24 2.29 4.15 2.28
N CYS A 25 1.79 3.71 1.13
CA CYS A 25 0.55 4.21 0.53
C CYS A 25 -0.36 3.09 0.03
N SER A 26 -1.56 3.47 -0.37
CA SER A 26 -2.47 2.62 -1.13
C SER A 26 -2.53 3.07 -2.59
N GLY A 27 -2.92 2.15 -3.47
CA GLY A 27 -3.25 2.44 -4.86
C GLY A 27 -4.41 1.59 -5.34
N VAL A 28 -4.91 1.90 -6.54
CA VAL A 28 -5.98 1.15 -7.19
C VAL A 28 -5.67 0.87 -8.65
N VAL A 29 -5.86 -0.38 -9.07
CA VAL A 29 -5.69 -0.81 -10.46
C VAL A 29 -6.95 -0.49 -11.26
N VAL A 30 -6.78 0.28 -12.33
CA VAL A 30 -7.88 0.87 -13.12
C VAL A 30 -7.81 0.53 -14.60
N SER A 31 -6.89 -0.33 -15.04
CA SER A 31 -6.86 -0.82 -16.42
C SER A 31 -6.42 -2.28 -16.53
N GLU A 32 -6.82 -2.93 -17.62
CA GLU A 32 -6.38 -4.29 -17.98
C GLU A 32 -4.89 -4.39 -18.31
N GLU A 33 -4.20 -3.25 -18.41
CA GLU A 33 -2.76 -3.15 -18.65
C GLU A 33 -2.03 -2.53 -17.45
N GLY A 34 -2.57 -2.74 -16.24
CA GLY A 34 -1.85 -2.52 -14.99
C GLY A 34 -1.65 -1.06 -14.60
N LEU A 35 -2.48 -0.13 -15.08
CA LEU A 35 -2.46 1.25 -14.59
C LEU A 35 -2.90 1.29 -13.12
N VAL A 36 -2.11 1.96 -12.29
CA VAL A 36 -2.36 2.18 -10.87
C VAL A 36 -2.52 3.67 -10.63
N PHE A 37 -3.64 4.05 -10.00
CA PHE A 37 -3.83 5.39 -9.45
C PHE A 37 -3.42 5.41 -7.98
N THR A 38 -2.68 6.44 -7.59
CA THR A 38 -2.32 6.76 -6.21
C THR A 38 -2.22 8.28 -6.05
N ASN A 39 -1.92 8.78 -4.87
CA ASN A 39 -1.78 10.21 -4.64
C ASN A 39 -0.45 10.74 -5.19
N HIS A 40 -0.44 12.01 -5.61
CA HIS A 40 0.78 12.69 -6.05
C HIS A 40 1.84 12.68 -4.94
N HIS A 41 1.44 12.87 -3.68
CA HIS A 41 2.37 12.78 -2.55
C HIS A 41 2.95 11.37 -2.33
N CYS A 42 2.18 10.31 -2.66
CA CYS A 42 2.68 8.93 -2.61
C CYS A 42 3.73 8.67 -3.69
N GLY A 43 3.52 9.19 -4.90
CA GLY A 43 4.50 9.11 -5.99
C GLY A 43 5.61 10.16 -5.92
N PHE A 44 5.62 11.04 -4.91
CA PHE A 44 6.48 12.23 -4.92
C PHE A 44 7.97 11.90 -4.89
N ASN A 45 8.35 10.83 -4.19
CA ASN A 45 9.75 10.38 -4.17
C ASN A 45 10.22 9.99 -5.58
N SER A 46 9.44 9.17 -6.29
CA SER A 46 9.67 8.84 -7.70
C SER A 46 9.76 10.08 -8.61
N ILE A 47 8.83 11.02 -8.47
CA ILE A 47 8.83 12.28 -9.24
C ILE A 47 10.11 13.07 -8.97
N GLN A 48 10.52 13.15 -7.70
CA GLN A 48 11.71 13.88 -7.27
C GLN A 48 13.00 13.22 -7.76
N GLN A 49 13.12 11.89 -7.67
CA GLN A 49 14.29 11.14 -8.15
C GLN A 49 14.51 11.30 -9.65
N HIS A 50 13.44 11.42 -10.43
CA HIS A 50 13.52 11.65 -11.87
C HIS A 50 13.69 13.13 -12.26
N SER A 51 13.54 14.06 -11.31
CA SER A 51 13.64 15.48 -11.60
C SER A 51 15.09 15.96 -11.63
N SER A 52 15.40 16.86 -12.57
CA SER A 52 16.67 17.59 -12.63
C SER A 52 16.43 19.09 -12.89
N LEU A 53 17.49 19.89 -12.99
CA LEU A 53 17.36 21.30 -13.39
C LEU A 53 16.83 21.44 -14.83
N GLU A 54 17.21 20.51 -15.70
CA GLU A 54 16.79 20.46 -17.10
C GLU A 54 15.39 19.87 -17.26
N ASN A 55 15.06 18.85 -16.45
CA ASN A 55 13.78 18.16 -16.47
C ASN A 55 13.11 18.22 -15.09
N ASP A 56 12.55 19.38 -14.74
CA ASP A 56 11.90 19.58 -13.44
C ASP A 56 10.45 19.07 -13.45
N TYR A 57 10.27 17.78 -13.15
CA TYR A 57 8.94 17.16 -13.10
C TYR A 57 8.13 17.56 -11.86
N ILE A 58 8.80 17.97 -10.77
CA ILE A 58 8.13 18.55 -9.60
C ILE A 58 7.36 19.80 -10.02
N LYS A 59 8.01 20.71 -10.76
CA LYS A 59 7.42 21.97 -11.21
C LYS A 59 6.47 21.81 -12.38
N ASN A 60 6.86 21.03 -13.39
CA ASN A 60 6.17 20.99 -14.68
C ASN A 60 5.23 19.79 -14.84
N GLY A 61 5.27 18.82 -13.93
CA GLY A 61 4.61 17.54 -14.09
C GLY A 61 5.34 16.64 -15.09
N PHE A 62 4.80 15.44 -15.28
CA PHE A 62 5.32 14.42 -16.18
C PHE A 62 4.17 13.72 -16.91
N ILE A 63 4.40 13.39 -18.18
CA ILE A 63 3.46 12.59 -18.98
C ILE A 63 4.24 11.70 -19.96
N ALA A 64 4.10 10.39 -19.82
CA ALA A 64 4.56 9.43 -20.81
C ALA A 64 3.55 9.36 -21.96
N ARG A 65 3.98 9.66 -23.19
CA ARG A 65 3.12 9.58 -24.39
C ARG A 65 2.98 8.16 -24.92
N ASN A 66 3.90 7.28 -24.53
CA ASN A 66 3.94 5.87 -24.91
C ASN A 66 4.71 5.08 -23.83
N ARG A 67 4.68 3.75 -23.94
CA ARG A 67 5.28 2.84 -22.95
C ARG A 67 6.80 3.01 -22.78
N SER A 68 7.52 3.36 -23.86
CA SER A 68 8.96 3.59 -23.78
C SER A 68 9.35 4.88 -23.06
N GLU A 69 8.39 5.80 -22.85
CA GLU A 69 8.61 7.00 -22.06
C GLU A 69 8.28 6.81 -20.58
N GLU A 70 7.63 5.71 -20.18
CA GLU A 70 7.30 5.44 -18.77
C GLU A 70 8.59 5.22 -17.96
N LEU A 71 8.77 5.97 -16.87
CA LEU A 71 10.04 6.03 -16.15
C LEU A 71 10.14 4.90 -15.10
N PRO A 72 11.15 4.01 -15.16
CA PRO A 72 11.30 2.95 -14.18
C PRO A 72 11.77 3.50 -12.83
N ASN A 73 11.18 2.99 -11.75
CA ASN A 73 11.47 3.41 -10.37
C ASN A 73 12.14 2.25 -9.62
N PRO A 74 13.48 2.24 -9.51
CA PRO A 74 14.15 1.28 -8.63
C PRO A 74 13.59 1.36 -7.21
N GLU A 75 13.54 0.22 -6.51
CA GLU A 75 13.10 0.11 -5.11
C GLU A 75 11.60 0.34 -4.86
N LEU A 76 10.85 0.85 -5.84
CA LEU A 76 9.39 0.92 -5.76
C LEU A 76 8.77 -0.44 -6.13
N TYR A 77 7.83 -0.88 -5.32
CA TYR A 77 7.04 -2.08 -5.61
C TYR A 77 5.55 -1.83 -5.37
N VAL A 78 4.73 -2.66 -6.01
CA VAL A 78 3.29 -2.74 -5.77
C VAL A 78 2.97 -4.14 -5.24
N ARG A 79 2.25 -4.19 -4.12
CA ARG A 79 1.95 -5.42 -3.38
C ARG A 79 0.45 -5.73 -3.41
N PHE A 80 0.12 -6.95 -3.85
CA PHE A 80 -1.26 -7.46 -3.89
C PHE A 80 -1.53 -8.42 -2.73
N LEU A 81 -2.64 -8.23 -2.02
CA LEU A 81 -3.12 -9.19 -1.02
C LEU A 81 -3.76 -10.39 -1.71
N LEU A 82 -3.19 -11.58 -1.55
CA LEU A 82 -3.75 -12.82 -2.10
C LEU A 82 -4.77 -13.45 -1.15
N ARG A 83 -4.43 -13.58 0.13
CA ARG A 83 -5.29 -14.17 1.16
C ARG A 83 -4.84 -13.79 2.56
N THR A 84 -5.76 -13.92 3.51
CA THR A 84 -5.48 -13.86 4.95
C THR A 84 -5.83 -15.18 5.65
N GLU A 85 -5.18 -15.45 6.77
CA GLU A 85 -5.37 -16.65 7.58
C GLU A 85 -5.17 -16.34 9.07
N ASN A 86 -6.09 -16.80 9.92
CA ASN A 86 -5.94 -16.66 11.37
C ASN A 86 -4.94 -17.71 11.88
N VAL A 87 -3.78 -17.25 12.36
CA VAL A 87 -2.70 -18.10 12.88
C VAL A 87 -2.54 -17.98 14.40
N SER A 88 -3.51 -17.36 15.08
CA SER A 88 -3.47 -17.09 16.53
C SER A 88 -3.21 -18.34 17.35
N LEU A 89 -3.90 -19.45 17.05
CA LEU A 89 -3.71 -20.72 17.75
C LEU A 89 -2.28 -21.24 17.62
N ARG A 90 -1.67 -21.08 16.45
CA ARG A 90 -0.31 -21.55 16.19
C ARG A 90 0.72 -20.72 16.95
N VAL A 91 0.54 -19.40 16.97
CA VAL A 91 1.41 -18.47 17.71
C VAL A 91 1.27 -18.66 19.21
N LEU A 92 0.04 -18.61 19.73
CA LEU A 92 -0.24 -18.62 21.17
C LEU A 92 0.00 -19.98 21.84
N LYS A 93 0.00 -21.10 21.10
CA LYS A 93 0.33 -22.42 21.64
C LYS A 93 1.75 -22.50 22.22
N SER A 94 2.67 -21.67 21.73
CA SER A 94 4.05 -21.61 22.22
C SER A 94 4.21 -20.75 23.48
N VAL A 95 3.20 -19.95 23.82
CA VAL A 95 3.21 -19.05 24.99
C VAL A 95 2.73 -19.79 26.24
N ARG A 96 3.44 -19.60 27.37
CA ARG A 96 3.12 -20.21 28.67
C ARG A 96 2.93 -19.15 29.75
N PRO A 97 2.01 -19.34 30.72
CA PRO A 97 1.75 -18.34 31.76
C PRO A 97 2.96 -17.94 32.59
N ALA A 98 3.92 -18.84 32.79
CA ALA A 98 5.13 -18.60 33.57
C ALA A 98 6.22 -17.81 32.84
N MET A 99 6.06 -17.54 31.53
CA MET A 99 7.03 -16.76 30.76
C MET A 99 7.02 -15.29 31.19
N THR A 100 8.20 -14.71 31.31
CA THR A 100 8.38 -13.27 31.36
C THR A 100 7.88 -12.63 30.06
N GLU A 101 7.65 -11.32 30.08
CA GLU A 101 7.27 -10.57 28.88
C GLU A 101 8.32 -10.73 27.76
N LYS A 102 9.61 -10.59 28.08
CA LYS A 102 10.71 -10.72 27.13
C LYS A 102 10.75 -12.12 26.48
N GLU A 103 10.60 -13.18 27.28
CA GLU A 103 10.56 -14.55 26.76
C GLU A 103 9.34 -14.77 25.87
N ARG A 104 8.18 -14.23 26.27
CA ARG A 104 6.96 -14.29 25.47
C ARG A 104 7.14 -13.59 24.12
N ALA A 105 7.67 -12.37 24.12
CA ALA A 105 7.92 -11.61 22.90
C ALA A 105 8.87 -12.36 21.96
N ALA A 106 9.98 -12.90 22.49
CA ALA A 106 10.94 -13.66 21.69
C ALA A 106 10.33 -14.94 21.09
N VAL A 107 9.50 -15.66 21.85
CA VAL A 107 8.82 -16.87 21.35
C VAL A 107 7.78 -16.53 20.29
N VAL A 108 6.98 -15.48 20.51
CA VAL A 108 5.99 -15.02 19.53
C VAL A 108 6.67 -14.61 18.23
N ASP A 109 7.71 -13.78 18.31
CA ASP A 109 8.52 -13.34 17.16
C ASP A 109 9.11 -14.53 16.39
N SER A 110 9.71 -15.49 17.09
CA SER A 110 10.26 -16.70 16.46
C SER A 110 9.21 -17.51 15.71
N VAL A 111 8.00 -17.65 16.27
CA VAL A 111 6.91 -18.41 15.64
C VAL A 111 6.34 -17.66 14.44
N MET A 112 6.17 -16.34 14.55
CA MET A 112 5.76 -15.47 13.44
C MET A 112 6.76 -15.60 12.28
N TYR A 113 8.05 -15.50 12.55
CA TYR A 113 9.11 -15.65 11.55
C TYR A 113 9.05 -17.01 10.82
N ILE A 114 8.83 -18.11 11.55
CA ILE A 114 8.67 -19.45 10.95
C ILE A 114 7.45 -19.48 10.01
N ILE A 115 6.29 -18.98 10.47
CA ILE A 115 5.06 -18.96 9.67
C ILE A 115 5.26 -18.14 8.37
N GLN A 116 5.94 -17.00 8.47
CA GLN A 116 6.22 -16.13 7.32
C GLN A 116 7.11 -16.85 6.29
N ASN A 117 8.18 -17.51 6.74
CA ASN A 117 9.13 -18.17 5.85
C ASN A 117 8.50 -19.35 5.08
N GLU A 118 7.60 -20.11 5.72
CA GLU A 118 6.90 -21.22 5.07
C GLU A 118 6.12 -20.80 3.81
N VAL A 119 5.66 -19.55 3.77
CA VAL A 119 5.01 -18.99 2.57
C VAL A 119 6.00 -18.89 1.42
N SER A 120 7.16 -18.30 1.64
CA SER A 120 8.21 -18.15 0.62
C SER A 120 8.88 -19.47 0.24
N GLU A 121 8.91 -20.46 1.14
CA GLU A 121 9.40 -21.82 0.84
C GLU A 121 8.46 -22.58 -0.12
N THR A 122 7.16 -22.28 -0.07
CA THR A 122 6.15 -22.90 -0.95
C THR A 122 6.19 -22.30 -2.36
N ASP A 123 6.35 -20.97 -2.44
CA ASP A 123 6.49 -20.22 -3.69
C ASP A 123 7.33 -18.98 -3.39
N SER A 124 8.52 -18.90 -3.99
CA SER A 124 9.49 -17.83 -3.75
C SER A 124 9.01 -16.46 -4.21
N THR A 125 7.90 -16.39 -4.97
CA THR A 125 7.25 -15.13 -5.37
C THR A 125 6.25 -14.61 -4.35
N LEU A 126 5.98 -15.37 -3.29
CA LEU A 126 5.04 -15.01 -2.24
C LEU A 126 5.75 -14.49 -1.00
N ILE A 127 5.10 -13.53 -0.35
CA ILE A 127 5.57 -12.93 0.89
C ILE A 127 4.52 -13.16 1.96
N GLY A 128 4.92 -13.82 3.05
CA GLY A 128 4.09 -13.96 4.24
C GLY A 128 4.42 -12.85 5.24
N ILE A 129 3.39 -12.18 5.75
CA ILE A 129 3.51 -11.23 6.87
C ILE A 129 2.53 -11.65 7.95
N VAL A 130 3.03 -11.88 9.16
CA VAL A 130 2.18 -12.14 10.32
C VAL A 130 2.14 -10.88 11.16
N ASP A 131 0.93 -10.37 11.39
CA ASP A 131 0.71 -9.18 12.21
C ASP A 131 -0.08 -9.53 13.47
N ALA A 132 0.22 -8.80 14.55
CA ALA A 132 -0.53 -8.85 15.79
C ALA A 132 -1.73 -7.91 15.71
N TYR A 133 -2.91 -8.45 15.97
CA TYR A 133 -4.17 -7.71 16.06
C TYR A 133 -4.61 -7.61 17.52
N TYR A 134 -5.38 -6.56 17.84
CA TYR A 134 -5.91 -6.32 19.17
C TYR A 134 -4.84 -6.42 20.27
N SER A 135 -3.71 -5.74 20.06
CA SER A 135 -2.56 -5.73 20.98
C SER A 135 -2.02 -7.14 21.31
N GLY A 136 -2.01 -8.05 20.32
CA GLY A 136 -1.47 -9.41 20.47
C GLY A 136 -2.47 -10.45 20.99
N ASN A 137 -3.76 -10.13 21.04
CA ASN A 137 -4.79 -11.14 21.31
C ASN A 137 -5.08 -12.02 20.09
N GLU A 138 -4.81 -11.53 18.89
CA GLU A 138 -4.93 -12.29 17.65
C GLU A 138 -3.69 -12.11 16.77
N PHE A 139 -3.42 -13.10 15.92
CA PHE A 139 -2.34 -13.08 14.94
C PHE A 139 -2.87 -13.55 13.60
N TRP A 140 -2.63 -12.75 12.55
CA TRP A 140 -3.12 -13.01 11.21
C TRP A 140 -1.97 -13.02 10.22
N LEU A 141 -1.89 -14.08 9.43
CA LEU A 141 -1.00 -14.18 8.28
C LEU A 141 -1.69 -13.54 7.07
N SER A 142 -1.04 -12.56 6.46
CA SER A 142 -1.37 -12.06 5.14
C SER A 142 -0.35 -12.58 4.13
N VAL A 143 -0.84 -13.18 3.05
CA VAL A 143 0.00 -13.65 1.95
C VAL A 143 -0.12 -12.68 0.79
N TYR A 144 1.03 -12.18 0.36
CA TYR A 144 1.17 -11.14 -0.63
C TYR A 144 1.97 -11.62 -1.83
N ARG A 145 1.90 -10.84 -2.90
CA ARG A 145 2.78 -10.92 -4.05
C ARG A 145 3.18 -9.52 -4.49
N ASP A 146 4.48 -9.30 -4.62
CA ASP A 146 5.06 -8.00 -4.97
C ASP A 146 5.43 -7.96 -6.44
N PHE A 147 5.28 -6.79 -7.06
CA PHE A 147 5.78 -6.49 -8.39
C PHE A 147 6.78 -5.34 -8.30
N ASN A 148 8.01 -5.59 -8.72
CA ASN A 148 9.16 -4.69 -8.51
C ASN A 148 9.48 -3.80 -9.72
N ASP A 149 8.81 -3.99 -10.86
CA ASP A 149 8.90 -3.11 -12.03
C ASP A 149 7.66 -2.22 -12.10
N VAL A 150 7.73 -1.06 -11.43
CA VAL A 150 6.64 -0.09 -11.36
C VAL A 150 7.12 1.22 -11.97
N ARG A 151 6.46 1.66 -13.05
CA ARG A 151 6.92 2.79 -13.87
C ARG A 151 5.99 3.99 -13.75
N LEU A 152 6.56 5.18 -13.62
CA LEU A 152 5.80 6.44 -13.58
C LEU A 152 5.24 6.72 -14.98
N VAL A 153 3.94 6.98 -15.05
CA VAL A 153 3.21 7.25 -16.30
C VAL A 153 2.79 8.71 -16.37
N PHE A 154 2.30 9.26 -15.26
CA PHE A 154 1.80 10.62 -15.21
C PHE A 154 1.92 11.20 -13.81
N ALA A 155 2.28 12.48 -13.73
CA ALA A 155 2.15 13.29 -12.54
C ALA A 155 1.74 14.72 -12.93
N PRO A 156 0.74 15.33 -12.29
CA PRO A 156 0.47 16.75 -12.48
C PRO A 156 1.63 17.59 -11.90
N PRO A 157 1.78 18.86 -12.32
CA PRO A 157 2.72 19.77 -11.67
C PRO A 157 2.36 19.94 -10.18
N SER A 158 3.34 20.21 -9.32
CA SER A 158 3.10 20.38 -7.87
C SER A 158 2.14 21.51 -7.54
N SER A 159 2.00 22.51 -8.42
CA SER A 159 0.99 23.56 -8.31
C SER A 159 -0.45 23.02 -8.33
N VAL A 160 -0.67 21.81 -8.84
CA VAL A 160 -1.93 21.09 -8.82
C VAL A 160 -1.88 19.95 -7.81
N GLY A 161 -0.84 19.11 -7.87
CA GLY A 161 -0.68 17.90 -7.04
C GLY A 161 -0.55 18.17 -5.54
N LYS A 162 -0.07 19.36 -5.14
CA LYS A 162 -0.01 19.83 -3.76
C LYS A 162 -0.45 21.32 -3.67
N PHE A 163 -1.49 21.70 -4.40
CA PHE A 163 -2.09 23.04 -4.31
C PHE A 163 -2.44 23.41 -2.86
N GLY A 164 -2.17 24.65 -2.46
CA GLY A 164 -2.31 25.15 -1.08
C GLY A 164 -1.17 24.73 -0.13
N TRP A 165 -0.35 23.76 -0.56
CA TRP A 165 0.84 23.28 0.10
C TRP A 165 0.62 22.99 1.59
N ASP A 166 1.43 23.59 2.48
CA ASP A 166 1.35 23.35 3.92
C ASP A 166 0.16 24.07 4.57
N THR A 167 -0.25 25.23 4.07
CA THR A 167 -1.40 26.00 4.59
C THR A 167 -2.70 25.21 4.51
N ASP A 168 -2.90 24.52 3.38
CA ASP A 168 -4.11 23.73 3.16
C ASP A 168 -3.94 22.29 3.66
N ASN A 169 -2.73 21.86 4.04
CA ASN A 169 -2.52 20.50 4.52
C ASN A 169 -3.35 20.24 5.79
N TRP A 170 -3.95 19.05 5.87
CA TRP A 170 -4.92 18.68 6.91
C TRP A 170 -6.19 19.57 7.02
N MET A 171 -6.44 20.46 6.04
CA MET A 171 -7.62 21.33 6.04
C MET A 171 -8.72 20.90 5.06
N TRP A 172 -9.96 21.24 5.42
CA TRP A 172 -11.15 21.30 4.56
C TRP A 172 -11.77 22.71 4.70
N PRO A 173 -12.24 23.38 3.61
CA PRO A 173 -12.34 22.93 2.21
C PRO A 173 -10.98 22.70 1.54
N ARG A 174 -10.95 21.86 0.50
CA ARG A 174 -9.72 21.48 -0.21
C ARG A 174 -9.90 21.54 -1.74
N HIS A 175 -8.86 21.99 -2.43
CA HIS A 175 -8.85 22.17 -3.90
C HIS A 175 -7.63 21.53 -4.58
N THR A 176 -7.02 20.52 -3.95
CA THR A 176 -5.79 19.85 -4.42
C THR A 176 -6.13 18.70 -5.38
N GLY A 177 -5.48 18.66 -6.55
CA GLY A 177 -5.54 17.53 -7.49
C GLY A 177 -4.49 16.47 -7.16
N ASP A 178 -4.57 15.87 -5.97
CA ASP A 178 -3.55 14.98 -5.41
C ASP A 178 -3.62 13.56 -6.01
N PHE A 179 -3.14 13.39 -7.25
CA PHE A 179 -3.04 12.10 -7.90
C PHE A 179 -1.81 11.98 -8.80
N CYS A 180 -1.33 10.76 -8.99
CA CYS A 180 -0.39 10.39 -10.05
C CYS A 180 -0.68 8.96 -10.51
N ILE A 181 -0.06 8.57 -11.62
CA ILE A 181 -0.34 7.32 -12.31
C ILE A 181 0.97 6.57 -12.51
N PHE A 182 0.95 5.30 -12.13
CA PHE A 182 2.01 4.34 -12.40
C PHE A 182 1.47 3.18 -13.24
N ARG A 183 2.37 2.36 -13.77
CA ARG A 183 2.04 1.08 -14.39
C ARG A 183 2.89 -0.03 -13.81
N ILE A 184 2.24 -1.15 -13.53
CA ILE A 184 2.90 -2.38 -13.12
C ILE A 184 3.36 -3.14 -14.36
N TYR A 185 4.61 -3.58 -14.37
CA TYR A 185 5.19 -4.46 -15.37
C TYR A 185 5.46 -5.85 -14.79
N ALA A 186 5.47 -6.84 -15.67
CA ALA A 186 5.60 -8.25 -15.36
C ALA A 186 6.43 -8.96 -16.44
N ASP A 187 6.85 -10.19 -16.15
CA ASP A 187 7.45 -11.05 -17.16
C ASP A 187 6.45 -11.46 -18.27
N LYS A 188 6.93 -12.22 -19.26
CA LYS A 188 6.09 -12.71 -20.37
C LYS A 188 4.97 -13.66 -19.94
N ASN A 189 5.03 -14.20 -18.73
CA ASN A 189 4.04 -15.10 -18.13
C ASN A 189 3.11 -14.36 -17.16
N ASN A 190 3.13 -13.02 -17.17
CA ASN A 190 2.36 -12.16 -16.27
C ASN A 190 2.69 -12.38 -14.78
N GLN A 191 3.92 -12.80 -14.47
CA GLN A 191 4.45 -12.99 -13.12
C GLN A 191 5.31 -11.79 -12.70
N PRO A 192 5.48 -11.57 -11.38
CA PRO A 192 6.44 -10.61 -10.87
C PRO A 192 7.83 -10.81 -11.47
N ALA A 193 8.46 -9.68 -11.79
CA ALA A 193 9.84 -9.63 -12.20
C ALA A 193 10.46 -8.33 -11.73
N ASP A 194 11.77 -8.36 -11.53
CA ASP A 194 12.56 -7.13 -11.45
C ASP A 194 12.59 -6.44 -12.81
N TYR A 195 13.07 -5.19 -12.83
CA TYR A 195 13.12 -4.38 -14.05
C TYR A 195 13.81 -5.11 -15.21
N SER A 196 13.15 -5.07 -16.38
CA SER A 196 13.74 -5.46 -17.65
C SER A 196 13.11 -4.65 -18.79
N ASP A 197 13.91 -4.30 -19.79
CA ASP A 197 13.41 -3.72 -21.04
C ASP A 197 12.42 -4.64 -21.78
N ASN A 198 12.46 -5.94 -21.46
CA ASN A 198 11.57 -6.95 -22.06
C ASN A 198 10.30 -7.21 -21.27
N ASN A 199 10.13 -6.60 -20.09
CA ASN A 199 8.90 -6.76 -19.31
C ASN A 199 7.73 -6.13 -20.07
N ILE A 200 6.55 -6.68 -19.85
CA ILE A 200 5.30 -6.24 -20.47
C ILE A 200 4.33 -5.72 -19.40
N PRO A 201 3.35 -4.86 -19.76
CA PRO A 201 2.32 -4.44 -18.83
C PRO A 201 1.63 -5.63 -18.16
N TYR A 202 1.55 -5.57 -16.82
CA TYR A 202 0.84 -6.56 -16.03
C TYR A 202 -0.66 -6.54 -16.35
N ARG A 203 -1.24 -7.74 -16.50
CA ARG A 203 -2.67 -7.96 -16.69
C ARG A 203 -3.30 -8.42 -15.37
N PRO A 204 -3.97 -7.53 -14.63
CA PRO A 204 -4.56 -7.87 -13.33
C PRO A 204 -5.80 -8.77 -13.50
N PRO A 205 -6.13 -9.59 -12.49
CA PRO A 205 -7.33 -10.42 -12.51
C PRO A 205 -8.63 -9.64 -12.24
N TYR A 206 -8.54 -8.41 -11.74
CA TYR A 206 -9.64 -7.49 -11.49
C TYR A 206 -9.24 -6.05 -11.84
N VAL A 207 -10.18 -5.26 -12.33
CA VAL A 207 -9.99 -3.83 -12.60
C VAL A 207 -11.19 -3.08 -12.05
N VAL A 208 -10.94 -1.99 -11.31
CA VAL A 208 -12.03 -1.14 -10.80
C VAL A 208 -12.56 -0.26 -11.94
N PRO A 209 -13.87 -0.30 -12.25
CA PRO A 209 -14.45 0.61 -13.22
C PRO A 209 -14.49 2.03 -12.66
N ILE A 210 -14.18 3.01 -13.51
CA ILE A 210 -14.26 4.43 -13.18
C ILE A 210 -15.63 4.96 -13.60
N SER A 211 -16.42 5.46 -12.65
CA SER A 211 -17.68 6.15 -12.97
C SER A 211 -17.43 7.60 -13.38
N LEU A 212 -18.20 8.08 -14.35
CA LEU A 212 -18.23 9.48 -14.78
C LEU A 212 -19.53 10.21 -14.37
N GLU A 213 -20.37 9.55 -13.57
CA GLU A 213 -21.70 10.06 -13.20
C GLU A 213 -21.63 11.15 -12.11
N GLY A 214 -20.49 11.31 -11.45
CA GLY A 214 -20.32 12.22 -10.31
C GLY A 214 -20.83 11.62 -9.00
N TYR A 215 -21.04 12.47 -7.99
CA TYR A 215 -21.57 12.10 -6.68
C TYR A 215 -22.39 13.26 -6.10
N GLU A 216 -23.29 12.94 -5.18
CA GLU A 216 -24.11 13.90 -4.44
C GLU A 216 -24.03 13.67 -2.93
N GLU A 217 -24.45 14.66 -2.14
CA GLU A 217 -24.51 14.55 -0.68
C GLU A 217 -25.36 13.34 -0.26
N GLY A 218 -24.85 12.54 0.68
CA GLY A 218 -25.51 11.31 1.13
C GLY A 218 -25.24 10.07 0.27
N SER A 219 -24.50 10.19 -0.83
CA SER A 219 -24.03 9.03 -1.61
C SER A 219 -23.22 8.07 -0.73
N PHE A 220 -23.47 6.77 -0.87
CA PHE A 220 -22.67 5.76 -0.18
C PHE A 220 -21.21 5.80 -0.68
N CYS A 221 -20.27 5.83 0.26
CA CYS A 221 -18.84 5.79 -0.02
C CYS A 221 -18.18 4.67 0.78
N MET A 222 -17.23 3.97 0.14
CA MET A 222 -16.44 2.92 0.76
C MET A 222 -14.98 3.08 0.34
N THR A 223 -14.09 3.10 1.33
CA THR A 223 -12.65 3.18 1.11
C THR A 223 -11.99 1.89 1.56
N LEU A 224 -11.14 1.35 0.71
CA LEU A 224 -10.27 0.21 1.00
C LEU A 224 -8.82 0.65 0.83
N GLY A 225 -7.94 0.18 1.71
CA GLY A 225 -6.53 0.53 1.68
C GLY A 225 -5.79 -0.07 2.85
N TYR A 226 -4.58 0.44 3.06
CA TYR A 226 -3.61 -0.07 4.02
C TYR A 226 -3.33 1.01 5.08
N PRO A 227 -4.22 1.17 6.08
CA PRO A 227 -3.99 2.13 7.16
C PRO A 227 -2.78 1.70 8.00
N GLY A 228 -1.84 2.61 8.23
CA GLY A 228 -0.59 2.32 8.93
C GLY A 228 -0.79 2.02 10.43
N SER A 229 -1.28 2.98 11.20
CA SER A 229 -1.43 2.82 12.65
C SER A 229 -2.63 3.58 13.22
N THR A 230 -3.21 3.02 14.29
CA THR A 230 -4.24 3.69 15.10
C THR A 230 -4.08 3.25 16.56
N GLU A 231 -4.36 4.16 17.49
CA GLU A 231 -4.18 3.92 18.93
C GLU A 231 -5.52 4.00 19.68
N ARG A 232 -6.52 3.27 19.18
CA ARG A 232 -7.93 3.38 19.64
C ARG A 232 -8.19 2.93 21.08
N TYR A 233 -7.27 2.17 21.66
CA TYR A 233 -7.42 1.60 23.01
C TYR A 233 -6.52 2.28 24.04
N LEU A 234 -5.94 3.45 23.73
CA LEU A 234 -5.17 4.21 24.72
C LEU A 234 -6.04 4.59 25.92
N SER A 235 -5.45 4.48 27.10
CA SER A 235 -6.01 5.04 28.32
C SER A 235 -5.90 6.56 28.32
N SER A 236 -6.57 7.22 29.27
CA SER A 236 -6.40 8.67 29.50
C SER A 236 -4.92 9.06 29.71
N PHE A 237 -4.17 8.23 30.43
CA PHE A 237 -2.73 8.45 30.63
C PHE A 237 -1.92 8.28 29.34
N GLY A 238 -2.29 7.33 28.48
CA GLY A 238 -1.64 7.15 27.17
C GLY A 238 -1.91 8.33 26.23
N ILE A 239 -3.10 8.93 26.30
CA ILE A 239 -3.42 10.16 25.56
C ILE A 239 -2.59 11.33 26.08
N GLU A 240 -2.47 11.47 27.41
CA GLU A 240 -1.67 12.52 28.04
C GLU A 240 -0.19 12.43 27.64
N GLU A 241 0.39 11.22 27.67
CA GLU A 241 1.76 10.95 27.22
C GLU A 241 1.95 11.29 25.73
N MET A 242 1.03 10.84 24.89
CA MET A 242 1.06 11.12 23.45
C MET A 242 1.02 12.63 23.17
N MET A 243 0.14 13.37 23.86
CA MET A 243 -0.03 14.80 23.64
C MET A 243 1.14 15.62 24.19
N ASN A 244 1.46 15.44 25.47
CA ASN A 244 2.32 16.37 26.20
C ASN A 244 3.82 16.05 26.07
N ASN A 245 4.16 14.82 25.67
CA ASN A 245 5.56 14.40 25.51
C ASN A 245 5.87 14.09 24.05
N ARG A 246 5.25 13.05 23.48
CA ARG A 246 5.61 12.57 22.14
C ARG A 246 5.32 13.59 21.05
N ASN A 247 4.08 14.09 20.97
CA ASN A 247 3.70 15.02 19.91
C ASN A 247 4.35 16.39 20.12
N GLN A 248 4.41 16.88 21.36
CA GLN A 248 5.06 18.16 21.66
C GLN A 248 6.53 18.17 21.22
N ALA A 249 7.30 17.11 21.52
CA ALA A 249 8.70 17.00 21.12
C ALA A 249 8.91 16.88 19.59
N ILE A 250 7.90 16.50 18.83
CA ILE A 250 7.95 16.47 17.35
C ILE A 250 7.59 17.84 16.76
N ILE A 251 6.74 18.61 17.45
CA ILE A 251 6.27 19.93 17.02
C ILE A 251 7.33 21.00 17.31
N ASP A 252 8.01 20.90 18.46
CA ASP A 252 9.07 21.81 18.89
C ASP A 252 10.34 21.72 18.02
#